data_AF-A0A964W647-F1
#
_entry.id   AF-A0A964W647-F1
#
_cell.length_a   1.000
_cell.length_b   1.000
_cell.length_c   1.000
_cell.angle_alpha   90.00
_cell.angle_beta   90.00
_cell.angle_gamma   90.00
#
_symmetry.space_group_name_H-M   'P 1'
#
loop_
_entity.id
_entity.type
_entity.pdbx_description
1 polymer ?
#
loop_
_entity_poly.entity_id
_entity_poly.type
_entity_poly.pdbx_seq_one_letter_code
_entity_poly.pdbx_strand_id
1 'polypeptide(L)' 'MATKKTGTKRKKSPSAKKMCRKVVKTEGINQRTGQLKPGYKYKKGGAVVKAKAKK' A
#
# COMPACT_ATOMS: atom_id res chain seq x y z
N MET A 1 -40.40 -22.46 11.36
CA MET A 1 -39.85 -21.09 11.22
C MET A 1 -38.78 -21.10 10.13
N ALA A 2 -39.01 -20.46 8.99
CA ALA A 2 -38.07 -20.46 7.86
C ALA A 2 -36.95 -19.44 8.08
N THR A 3 -35.69 -19.88 8.02
CA THR A 3 -34.51 -19.03 8.18
C THR A 3 -34.27 -18.21 6.91
N LYS A 4 -34.31 -16.88 7.04
CA LYS A 4 -34.03 -15.96 5.92
C LYS A 4 -32.56 -16.13 5.49
N LYS A 5 -32.32 -16.54 4.24
CA LYS A 5 -30.97 -16.61 3.64
C LYS A 5 -30.38 -15.20 3.62
N THR A 6 -29.29 -14.98 4.35
CA THR A 6 -28.57 -13.71 4.38
C THR A 6 -27.92 -13.48 3.02
N GLY A 7 -28.34 -12.40 2.35
CA GLY A 7 -27.82 -12.04 1.03
C GLY A 7 -26.30 -11.87 1.07
N THR A 8 -25.60 -12.61 0.21
CA THR A 8 -24.15 -12.47 0.01
C THR A 8 -23.82 -11.04 -0.41
N LYS A 9 -23.16 -10.28 0.47
CA LYS A 9 -22.67 -8.93 0.17
C LYS A 9 -21.72 -9.00 -1.02
N ARG A 10 -22.12 -8.47 -2.19
CA ARG A 10 -21.24 -8.31 -3.36
C ARG A 10 -19.99 -7.54 -2.94
N LYS A 11 -18.81 -8.15 -3.08
CA LYS A 11 -17.52 -7.48 -2.84
C LYS A 11 -17.37 -6.38 -3.88
N LYS A 12 -17.36 -5.11 -3.44
CA LYS A 12 -17.11 -3.97 -4.31
C LYS A 12 -15.72 -4.08 -4.92
N SER A 13 -15.60 -3.80 -6.23
CA SER A 13 -14.32 -3.75 -6.92
C SER A 13 -13.39 -2.71 -6.26
N PRO A 14 -12.07 -2.97 -6.23
CA PRO A 14 -11.12 -2.01 -5.69
C PRO A 14 -11.10 -0.76 -6.56
N SER A 15 -11.12 0.42 -5.95
CA SER A 15 -10.96 1.68 -6.67
C SER A 15 -9.57 1.78 -7.31
N ALA A 16 -9.46 2.55 -8.39
CA ALA A 16 -8.18 2.82 -9.06
C ALA A 16 -7.09 3.27 -8.07
N LYS A 17 -7.45 4.13 -7.09
CA LYS A 17 -6.55 4.55 -6.01
C LYS A 17 -6.03 3.38 -5.16
N LYS A 18 -6.87 2.40 -4.83
CA LYS A 18 -6.44 1.18 -4.11
C LYS A 18 -5.55 0.29 -4.98
N MET A 19 -5.79 0.25 -6.29
CA MET A 19 -4.98 -0.51 -7.23
C MET A 19 -3.59 0.11 -7.38
N CYS A 20 -3.49 1.42 -7.61
CA CYS A 20 -2.21 2.13 -7.71
C CYS A 20 -1.40 2.02 -6.41
N ARG A 21 -2.05 2.06 -5.24
CA ARG A 21 -1.38 1.86 -3.93
C ARG A 21 -0.87 0.43 -3.69
N LYS A 22 -1.46 -0.57 -4.34
CA LYS A 22 -0.95 -1.96 -4.29
C LYS A 22 0.26 -2.15 -5.19
N VAL A 23 0.25 -1.53 -6.37
CA VAL A 23 1.32 -1.63 -7.37
C VAL A 23 2.54 -0.81 -6.95
N VAL A 24 2.33 0.43 -6.51
CA VAL A 24 3.40 1.25 -5.94
C VAL A 24 3.56 0.84 -4.48
N LYS A 25 4.40 -0.16 -4.23
CA LYS A 25 4.80 -0.54 -2.86
C LYS A 25 5.55 0.64 -2.23
N THR A 26 4.81 1.55 -1.59
CA THR A 26 5.35 2.69 -0.84
C THR A 26 5.92 2.23 0.51
N GLU A 27 6.64 1.12 0.56
CA GLU A 27 7.14 0.57 1.83
C GLU A 27 7.99 1.62 2.57
N GLY A 28 8.74 2.43 1.82
CA GLY A 28 9.52 3.56 2.33
C GLY A 28 8.99 4.97 2.07
N ILE A 29 7.78 5.15 1.53
CA ILE A 29 7.18 6.48 1.29
C ILE A 29 5.94 6.66 2.17
N ASN A 30 5.82 7.81 2.82
CA ASN A 30 4.65 8.24 3.55
C ASN A 30 3.54 8.61 2.54
N GLN A 31 2.44 7.86 2.57
CA GLN A 31 1.32 8.04 1.63
C GLN A 31 0.53 9.35 1.85
N ARG A 32 0.71 10.02 2.99
CA ARG A 32 0.02 11.29 3.31
C ARG A 32 0.83 12.49 2.87
N THR A 33 2.15 12.45 3.03
CA THR A 33 3.04 13.59 2.76
C THR A 33 3.88 13.43 1.49
N GLY A 34 3.97 12.21 0.92
CA GLY A 34 4.86 11.90 -0.20
C GLY A 34 6.34 11.82 0.17
N GLN A 35 6.70 12.05 1.43
CA GLN A 35 8.09 12.02 1.90
C GLN A 35 8.58 10.60 2.19
N LEU A 36 9.90 10.39 2.21
CA LEU A 36 10.49 9.13 2.67
C LEU A 36 10.23 8.91 4.17
N LYS A 37 10.00 7.66 4.55
CA LYS A 37 9.96 7.25 5.96
C LYS A 37 11.38 7.23 6.55
N PRO A 38 11.53 7.47 7.86
CA PRO A 38 12.82 7.33 8.54
C PRO A 38 13.43 5.94 8.29
N GLY A 39 14.73 5.90 8.00
CA GLY A 39 15.43 4.65 7.68
C GLY A 39 15.19 4.12 6.26
N TYR A 40 14.66 4.92 5.33
CA TYR A 40 14.62 4.61 3.89
C TYR A 40 15.39 5.66 3.08
N LYS A 41 15.90 5.27 1.92
CA LYS A 41 16.62 6.14 0.97
C LYS A 41 16.29 5.80 -0.47
N TYR A 42 16.48 6.75 -1.37
CA TYR A 42 16.48 6.47 -2.80
C TYR A 42 17.79 5.80 -3.23
N LYS A 43 17.69 4.78 -4.08
CA LYS A 43 18.80 4.19 -4.84
C LYS A 43 18.90 4.91 -6.18
N LYS A 44 20.09 4.87 -6.80
CA LYS A 44 20.27 5.31 -8.21
C LYS A 44 19.21 4.63 -9.08
N GLY A 45 18.43 5.43 -9.82
CA GLY A 45 17.24 4.97 -10.57
C GLY A 45 15.90 5.17 -9.86
N GLY A 46 15.84 5.89 -8.73
CA GLY A 46 14.58 6.32 -8.10
C GLY A 46 13.88 5.26 -7.24
N ALA A 47 14.43 4.06 -7.14
CA ALA A 47 13.89 3.00 -6.29
C ALA A 47 14.10 3.33 -4.79
N VAL A 48 13.08 3.12 -3.96
CA VAL A 48 13.16 3.33 -2.51
C VAL A 48 13.61 2.05 -1.82
N VAL A 49 14.65 2.13 -0.98
CA VAL A 49 15.24 1.01 -0.25
C VAL A 49 15.44 1.34 1.22
N LYS A 50 15.32 0.34 2.11
CA LYS A 50 15.65 0.53 3.53
C LYS A 50 17.13 0.84 3.67
N ALA A 51 17.45 1.91 4.37
CA ALA A 51 18.82 2.28 4.69
C ALA A 51 19.41 1.15 5.55
N LYS A 52 20.43 0.47 5.03
CA LYS A 52 21.24 -0.42 5.85
C LYS A 52 21.96 0.45 6.88
N ALA A 53 21.90 0.07 8.15
CA ALA A 53 22.79 0.63 9.15
C ALA A 53 24.23 0.44 8.65
N LYS A 54 25.04 1.50 8.70
CA LYS A 54 26.48 1.32 8.53
C LYS A 54 26.93 0.46 9.71
N LYS A 55 27.61 -0.64 9.39
CA LYS A 55 28.31 -1.45 10.39
C LYS A 55 29.36 -0.59 11.09
#